data_AF-A0A327RD93-F1
#
_entry.id   AF-A0A327RD93-F1
#
_cell.length_a   1.000
_cell.length_b   1.000
_cell.length_c   1.000
_cell.angle_alpha   90.00
_cell.angle_beta   90.00
_cell.angle_gamma   90.00
#
_symmetry.space_group_name_H-M   'P 1'
#
loop_
_entity.id
_entity.type
_entity.pdbx_description
1 polymer ?
#
loop_
_entity_poly.entity_id
_entity_poly.type
_entity_poly.pdbx_seq_one_letter_code
_entity_poly.pdbx_strand_id
1 'polypeptide(L)'
;MGNSKKNNKPTVITEPLFGKHNYKFMFIGLGFIALGFILMSGGGSDDPNVFSDAIFSWRRIRLAPALVIIGFGIQVYAILSKPKKD
;
A
#
# COMPACT_ATOMS: atom_id res chain seq x y z
N MET A 1 41.96 -39.64 -14.48
CA MET A 1 40.65 -39.24 -15.04
C MET A 1 39.80 -38.68 -13.90
N GLY A 2 39.33 -37.42 -13.97
CA GLY A 2 38.39 -36.90 -12.98
C GLY A 2 38.49 -35.39 -12.72
N ASN A 3 38.34 -34.55 -13.74
CA ASN A 3 38.16 -33.10 -13.54
C ASN A 3 36.78 -32.83 -12.94
N SER A 4 36.73 -32.43 -11.67
CA SER A 4 35.52 -31.88 -11.04
C SER A 4 35.14 -30.55 -11.70
N LYS A 5 34.18 -30.59 -12.63
CA LYS A 5 33.51 -29.40 -13.15
C LYS A 5 32.73 -28.73 -12.01
N LYS A 6 33.21 -27.58 -11.52
CA LYS A 6 32.42 -26.67 -10.67
C LYS A 6 31.27 -26.11 -11.52
N ASN A 7 30.06 -26.55 -11.23
CA ASN A 7 28.84 -26.03 -11.84
C ASN A 7 28.57 -24.62 -11.30
N ASN A 8 29.00 -23.60 -12.04
CA ASN A 8 28.71 -22.21 -11.76
C ASN A 8 27.25 -21.92 -12.15
N LYS A 9 26.29 -22.35 -11.30
CA LYS A 9 24.92 -21.87 -11.43
C LYS A 9 24.95 -20.36 -11.12
N PRO A 10 24.41 -19.49 -11.98
CA PRO A 10 24.28 -18.09 -11.65
C PRO A 10 23.34 -17.99 -10.45
N THR A 11 23.90 -17.71 -9.27
CA THR A 11 23.12 -17.29 -8.11
C THR A 11 22.51 -15.95 -8.49
N VAL A 12 21.23 -15.96 -8.86
CA VAL A 12 20.43 -14.74 -8.98
C VAL A 12 20.39 -14.16 -7.57
N ILE A 13 21.25 -13.17 -7.33
CA ILE A 13 21.22 -12.40 -6.09
C ILE A 13 19.97 -11.53 -6.20
N THR A 14 18.83 -12.07 -5.76
CA THR A 14 17.64 -11.27 -5.47
C THR A 14 17.94 -10.48 -4.20
N GLU A 15 18.72 -9.41 -4.35
CA GLU A 15 18.75 -8.36 -3.34
C GLU A 15 17.35 -7.73 -3.30
N PRO A 16 16.64 -7.82 -2.16
CA PRO A 16 15.35 -7.16 -2.05
C PRO A 16 15.58 -5.65 -2.20
N LEU A 17 14.88 -5.04 -3.18
CA LEU A 17 14.97 -3.60 -3.48
C LEU A 17 14.65 -2.71 -2.26
N PHE A 18 13.90 -3.27 -1.30
CA PHE A 18 13.50 -2.61 -0.07
C PHE A 18 13.89 -3.46 1.15
N GLY A 19 14.31 -2.80 2.22
CA GLY A 19 14.57 -3.47 3.49
C GLY A 19 13.29 -4.07 4.07
N LYS A 20 13.40 -5.16 4.82
CA LYS A 20 12.25 -5.85 5.46
C LYS A 20 11.36 -4.90 6.28
N HIS A 21 11.96 -3.85 6.84
CA HIS A 21 11.27 -2.81 7.60
C HIS A 21 10.36 -1.94 6.71
N ASN A 22 10.86 -1.50 5.56
CA ASN A 22 10.12 -0.66 4.61
C ASN A 22 8.94 -1.41 4.00
N TYR A 23 9.09 -2.72 3.80
CA TYR A 23 8.01 -3.56 3.30
C TYR A 23 6.79 -3.60 4.23
N LYS A 24 7.00 -3.52 5.56
CA LYS A 24 5.89 -3.39 6.52
C LYS A 24 5.14 -2.08 6.36
N PHE A 25 5.87 -0.96 6.20
CA PHE A 25 5.25 0.35 5.95
C PHE A 25 4.50 0.39 4.62
N MET A 26 4.98 -0.31 3.58
CA MET A 26 4.23 -0.44 2.33
C MET A 26 2.87 -1.10 2.54
N PHE A 27 2.81 -2.20 3.29
CA PHE A 27 1.53 -2.86 3.57
C PHE A 27 0.58 -1.99 4.39
N ILE A 28 1.11 -1.25 5.36
CA ILE A 28 0.32 -0.30 6.15
C ILE A 28 -0.25 0.78 5.23
N GLY A 29 0.59 1.42 4.40
CA GLY A 29 0.14 2.45 3.44
C GLY A 29 -0.93 1.92 2.48
N LEU A 30 -0.75 0.69 1.97
CA LEU A 30 -1.75 0.02 1.12
C LEU A 30 -3.08 -0.20 1.86
N GLY A 31 -3.03 -0.59 3.14
CA GLY A 31 -4.21 -0.72 3.99
C GLY A 31 -4.97 0.59 4.15
N PHE A 32 -4.27 1.70 4.37
CA PHE A 32 -4.88 3.04 4.45
C PHE A 32 -5.55 3.47 3.14
N ILE A 33 -4.92 3.21 2.00
CA ILE A 33 -5.49 3.49 0.67
C ILE A 33 -6.76 2.65 0.46
N ALA A 34 -6.70 1.35 0.74
CA ALA A 34 -7.84 0.45 0.59
C ALA A 34 -9.02 0.88 1.49
N LEU A 35 -8.75 1.21 2.75
CA LEU A 35 -9.75 1.75 3.68
C LEU A 35 -10.37 3.04 3.14
N GLY A 36 -9.54 3.98 2.66
CA GLY A 36 -10.02 5.23 2.07
C GLY A 36 -10.98 5.02 0.91
N PHE A 37 -10.67 4.08 0.00
CA PHE A 37 -11.56 3.71 -1.10
C PHE A 37 -12.84 3.00 -0.63
N ILE A 38 -12.77 2.10 0.37
CA ILE A 38 -13.94 1.42 0.94
C ILE A 38 -14.88 2.44 1.62
N LEU A 39 -14.34 3.42 2.35
CA LEU A 39 -15.12 4.50 2.94
C LEU A 39 -15.80 5.37 1.88
N MET A 40 -15.16 5.54 0.72
CA MET A 40 -15.72 6.26 -0.43
C MET A 40 -16.84 5.47 -1.12
N SER A 41 -16.79 4.12 -1.13
CA SER A 41 -17.79 3.27 -1.79
C SER A 41 -19.05 2.99 -0.94
N GLY A 42 -18.95 2.99 0.39
CA GLY A 42 -20.03 2.49 1.27
C GLY A 42 -21.20 3.45 1.53
N GLY A 43 -21.56 4.33 0.60
CA GLY A 43 -22.51 5.44 0.80
C GLY A 43 -23.71 5.47 -0.14
N GLY A 44 -23.90 4.46 -0.98
CA GLY A 44 -25.09 4.37 -1.82
C GLY A 44 -26.35 4.16 -0.99
N SER A 45 -27.37 4.98 -1.22
CA SER A 45 -28.73 4.75 -0.73
C SER A 45 -29.34 3.57 -1.49
N ASP A 46 -30.05 2.66 -0.81
CA ASP A 46 -30.79 1.57 -1.46
C ASP A 46 -31.96 2.11 -2.32
N ASP A 47 -32.36 3.37 -2.10
CA ASP A 47 -33.41 4.05 -2.84
C ASP A 47 -32.83 5.28 -3.60
N PRO A 48 -32.74 5.24 -4.95
CA PRO A 48 -32.16 6.32 -5.76
C PRO A 48 -33.01 7.60 -5.80
N ASN A 49 -34.25 7.57 -5.28
CA ASN A 49 -35.16 8.72 -5.21
C ASN A 49 -35.20 9.41 -3.83
N VAL A 50 -34.46 8.89 -2.85
CA VAL A 50 -34.36 9.48 -1.51
C VAL A 50 -32.93 9.96 -1.29
N PHE A 51 -32.73 11.27 -1.31
CA PHE A 51 -31.46 11.88 -0.93
C PHE A 51 -31.18 11.57 0.54
N SER A 52 -30.31 10.59 0.79
CA SER A 52 -29.86 10.25 2.13
C SER A 52 -28.77 11.24 2.58
N ASP A 53 -29.02 12.02 3.62
CA ASP A 53 -28.05 12.94 4.25
C ASP A 53 -26.76 12.22 4.74
N ALA A 54 -26.77 10.88 4.79
CA ALA A 54 -25.59 10.06 5.08
C ALA A 54 -24.48 10.16 4.01
N ILE A 55 -24.84 10.57 2.78
CA ILE A 55 -23.88 10.84 1.68
C ILE A 55 -23.10 12.14 1.95
N PHE A 56 -23.73 13.12 2.59
CA PHE A 56 -23.13 14.40 3.00
C PHE A 56 -22.47 14.36 4.38
N SER A 57 -22.18 13.16 4.90
CA SER A 57 -21.34 13.07 6.09
C SER A 57 -19.93 13.59 5.78
N TRP A 58 -19.46 14.57 6.56
CA TRP A 58 -18.10 15.12 6.51
C TRP A 58 -17.00 14.02 6.48
N ARG A 59 -17.35 12.82 6.97
CA ARG A 59 -16.56 11.58 6.94
C ARG A 59 -16.20 11.11 5.53
N ARG A 60 -17.05 11.27 4.51
CA ARG A 60 -16.75 10.80 3.14
C ARG A 60 -16.13 11.88 2.25
N ILE A 61 -16.57 13.13 2.37
CA ILE A 61 -16.08 14.21 1.50
C ILE A 61 -14.65 14.66 1.90
N ARG A 62 -14.28 14.56 3.18
CA ARG A 62 -12.98 15.06 3.65
C ARG A 62 -12.09 13.99 4.27
N LEU A 63 -12.68 13.13 5.10
CA LEU A 63 -11.95 12.09 5.83
C LEU A 63 -11.50 10.95 4.91
N ALA A 64 -12.34 10.50 3.98
CA ALA A 64 -11.96 9.44 3.03
C ALA A 64 -10.84 9.88 2.05
N PRO A 65 -10.91 11.05 1.38
CA PRO A 65 -9.80 11.53 0.55
C PRO A 65 -8.54 11.81 1.36
N ALA A 66 -8.66 12.34 2.58
CA ALA A 66 -7.51 12.56 3.45
C ALA A 66 -6.81 11.22 3.80
N LEU A 67 -7.55 10.15 4.09
CA LEU A 67 -6.99 8.83 4.35
C LEU A 67 -6.23 8.28 3.14
N VAL A 68 -6.76 8.46 1.92
CA VAL A 68 -6.07 8.06 0.69
C VAL A 68 -4.77 8.86 0.50
N ILE A 69 -4.81 10.18 0.68
CA ILE A 69 -3.62 11.05 0.57
C ILE A 69 -2.57 10.67 1.62
N ILE A 70 -2.97 10.42 2.87
CA ILE A 70 -2.08 9.95 3.93
C ILE A 70 -1.48 8.59 3.56
N GLY A 71 -2.28 7.68 3.04
CA GLY A 71 -1.82 6.37 2.56
C GLY A 71 -0.77 6.48 1.45
N PHE A 72 -0.97 7.39 0.49
CA PHE A 72 0.04 7.70 -0.53
C PHE A 72 1.29 8.34 0.06
N GLY A 73 1.15 9.25 1.04
CA GLY A 73 2.29 9.85 1.74
C GLY A 73 3.13 8.82 2.49
N ILE A 74 2.49 7.87 3.17
CA ILE A 74 3.14 6.73 3.81
C ILE A 74 3.86 5.88 2.76
N GLN A 75 3.27 5.67 1.59
CA GLN A 75 3.94 4.91 0.53
C GLN A 75 5.16 5.59 -0.05
N VAL A 76 5.07 6.90 -0.31
CA VAL A 76 6.22 7.69 -0.74
C VAL A 76 7.32 7.60 0.31
N TYR A 77 6.98 7.74 1.60
CA TYR A 77 7.95 7.58 2.69
C TYR A 77 8.54 6.16 2.75
N ALA A 78 7.73 5.12 2.62
CA ALA A 78 8.20 3.72 2.67
C ALA A 78 9.16 3.39 1.53
N ILE A 79 8.89 3.91 0.33
CA ILE A 79 9.73 3.72 -0.86
C ILE A 79 11.01 4.55 -0.77
N LEU A 80 10.90 5.82 -0.36
CA LEU A 80 12.04 6.74 -0.31
C LEU A 80 12.92 6.52 0.93
N SER A 81 12.36 5.96 2.01
CA SER A 81 13.12 5.59 3.20
C SER A 81 14.20 4.62 2.79
N LYS A 82 15.46 5.00 2.98
CA LYS A 82 16.59 4.16 2.59
C LYS A 82 16.51 2.85 3.39
N PRO A 83 16.72 1.68 2.75
CA PRO A 83 16.83 0.44 3.50
C PRO A 83 17.98 0.62 4.48
N LYS A 84 17.67 0.63 5.78
CA LYS A 84 18.69 0.57 6.81
C LYS A 84 19.39 -0.77 6.60
N LYS A 85 20.63 -0.72 6.08
CA LYS A 85 21.54 -1.85 6.04
C LYS A 85 21.84 -2.18 7.50
N ASP A 86 21.10 -3.12 8.06
CA ASP A 86 21.58 -3.89 9.19
C ASP A 86 22.48 -5.01 8.64
#